data_AF-A0A1B6Z9A4-F1
#
_entry.id   AF-A0A1B6Z9A4-F1
#
_cell.length_a   1.000
_cell.length_b   1.000
_cell.length_c   1.000
_cell.angle_alpha   90.00
_cell.angle_beta   90.00
_cell.angle_gamma   90.00
#
_symmetry.space_group_name_H-M   'P 1'
#
loop_
_entity.id
_entity.type
_entity.pdbx_description
1 polymer ?
#
loop_
_entity_poly.entity_id
_entity_poly.type
_entity_poly.pdbx_seq_one_letter_code
_entity_poly.pdbx_strand_id
1 'polypeptide(L)'
;MLNQRIEAARPIAEKINEVEKSLNLAILQIGELMSGIASARLAPGTKFSLSAGVEASDRLIEAAAATAQSYREIVAAHQHLVEDKDEAGLRTVNWGPVGCPENGELQTHDSTAHLQAVSNS
;
A
#
# COMPACT_ATOMS: atom_id res chain seq x y z
N MET A 1 24.39 8.30 -25.41
CA MET A 1 23.34 7.81 -26.35
C MET A 1 22.02 7.67 -25.60
N LEU A 2 20.87 8.00 -26.23
CA LEU A 2 19.55 7.98 -25.58
C LEU A 2 19.14 6.56 -25.12
N ASN A 3 19.35 5.54 -25.96
CA ASN A 3 19.03 4.15 -25.62
C ASN A 3 19.77 3.64 -24.38
N GLN A 4 21.05 3.98 -24.22
CA GLN A 4 21.81 3.60 -23.02
C GLN A 4 21.26 4.24 -21.74
N ARG A 5 20.73 5.46 -21.84
CA ARG A 5 20.08 6.15 -20.70
C ARG A 5 18.73 5.52 -20.36
N ILE A 6 17.95 5.12 -21.36
CA ILE A 6 16.68 4.41 -21.19
C ILE A 6 16.90 3.05 -20.50
N GLU A 7 17.87 2.26 -20.98
CA GLU A 7 18.19 0.95 -20.40
C GLU A 7 18.69 1.07 -18.96
N ALA A 8 19.42 2.14 -18.62
CA ALA A 8 19.86 2.40 -17.25
C ALA A 8 18.71 2.84 -16.32
N ALA A 9 17.74 3.60 -16.84
CA ALA A 9 16.63 4.15 -16.06
C ALA A 9 15.49 3.14 -15.80
N ARG A 10 15.23 2.22 -16.73
CA ARG A 10 14.16 1.22 -16.63
C ARG A 10 14.18 0.41 -15.30
N PRO A 11 15.30 -0.20 -14.87
CA PRO A 11 15.29 -0.99 -13.64
C PRO A 11 15.03 -0.15 -12.38
N ILE A 12 15.35 1.14 -12.41
CA ILE A 12 15.09 2.05 -11.28
C ILE A 12 13.58 2.33 -11.20
N ALA A 13 12.92 2.58 -12.33
CA ALA A 13 11.48 2.78 -12.43
C ALA A 13 10.68 1.56 -11.98
N GLU A 14 11.13 0.36 -12.35
CA GLU A 14 10.52 -0.89 -11.86
C GLU A 14 10.69 -1.03 -10.35
N LYS A 15 11.91 -0.79 -9.84
CA LYS A 15 12.22 -1.00 -8.42
C LYS A 15 11.47 -0.04 -7.51
N ILE A 16 11.30 1.23 -7.89
CA ILE A 16 10.62 2.20 -7.02
C ILE A 16 9.14 1.84 -6.84
N ASN A 17 8.47 1.42 -7.93
CA ASN A 17 7.10 0.93 -7.88
C ASN A 17 6.96 -0.35 -7.04
N GLU A 18 7.93 -1.27 -7.14
CA GLU A 18 7.97 -2.45 -6.28
C GLU A 18 8.09 -2.09 -4.80
N VAL A 19 8.96 -1.12 -4.46
CA VAL A 19 9.13 -0.66 -3.08
C VAL A 19 7.86 -0.02 -2.54
N GLU A 20 7.20 0.85 -3.31
CA GLU A 20 5.90 1.45 -2.93
C GLU A 20 4.84 0.38 -2.65
N LYS A 21 4.75 -0.63 -3.52
CA LYS A 21 3.83 -1.76 -3.34
C LYS A 21 4.17 -2.57 -2.09
N SER A 22 5.45 -2.85 -1.85
CA SER A 22 5.90 -3.59 -0.67
C SER A 22 5.59 -2.86 0.63
N LEU A 23 5.73 -1.53 0.66
CA LEU A 23 5.40 -0.73 1.83
C LEU A 23 3.89 -0.73 2.13
N ASN A 24 3.05 -0.65 1.09
CA ASN A 24 1.60 -0.81 1.25
C ASN A 24 1.22 -2.20 1.77
N LEU A 25 1.84 -3.25 1.24
CA LEU A 25 1.64 -4.63 1.73
C LEU A 25 2.09 -4.79 3.19
N ALA A 26 3.19 -4.15 3.59
CA ALA A 26 3.65 -4.20 4.96
C ALA A 26 2.64 -3.57 5.93
N ILE A 27 2.03 -2.42 5.59
CA ILE A 27 0.97 -1.80 6.40
C ILE A 27 -0.22 -2.75 6.57
N LEU A 28 -0.65 -3.43 5.49
CA LEU A 28 -1.71 -4.42 5.53
C LEU A 28 -1.37 -5.56 6.50
N GLN A 29 -0.18 -6.15 6.36
CA GLN A 29 0.27 -7.27 7.19
C GLN A 29 0.42 -6.89 8.67
N ILE A 30 0.84 -5.66 8.97
CA ILE A 30 0.86 -5.14 10.34
C ILE A 30 -0.56 -5.10 10.92
N GLY A 31 -1.53 -4.60 10.15
CA GLY A 31 -2.94 -4.57 10.57
C GLY A 31 -3.53 -5.96 10.82
N GLU A 32 -3.24 -6.91 9.93
CA GLU A 32 -3.64 -8.31 10.09
C GLU A 32 -3.06 -8.93 11.37
N LEU A 33 -1.77 -8.67 11.66
CA LEU A 33 -1.12 -9.16 12.87
C LEU A 33 -1.72 -8.53 14.14
N MET A 34 -1.99 -7.22 14.14
CA MET A 34 -2.67 -6.55 15.25
C MET A 34 -4.05 -7.17 15.53
N SER A 35 -4.83 -7.42 14.48
CA SER A 35 -6.13 -8.09 14.57
C SER A 35 -6.00 -9.52 15.11
N GLY A 36 -4.96 -10.25 14.68
CA GLY A 36 -4.64 -11.58 15.16
C GLY A 36 -4.33 -11.62 16.66
N ILE A 37 -3.56 -10.65 17.18
CA ILE A 37 -3.27 -10.52 18.61
C ILE A 37 -4.56 -10.28 19.41
N ALA A 38 -5.43 -9.38 18.93
CA ALA A 38 -6.70 -9.11 19.58
C ALA A 38 -7.62 -10.35 19.59
N SER A 39 -7.70 -11.06 18.46
CA SER A 39 -8.52 -12.27 18.31
C SER A 39 -8.01 -13.41 19.21
N ALA A 40 -6.70 -13.62 19.27
CA ALA A 40 -6.09 -14.64 20.13
C ALA A 40 -6.41 -14.43 21.61
N ARG A 41 -6.53 -13.17 22.05
CA ARG A 41 -6.91 -12.83 23.44
C ARG A 41 -8.36 -13.12 23.76
N LEU A 42 -9.25 -13.07 22.77
CA LEU A 42 -10.67 -13.36 22.94
C LEU A 42 -10.99 -14.85 22.77
N ALA A 43 -10.04 -15.64 22.27
CA ALA A 43 -10.25 -17.06 22.00
C ALA A 43 -10.45 -17.86 23.31
N PRO A 44 -11.49 -18.71 23.39
CA PRO A 44 -11.73 -19.56 24.56
C PRO A 44 -10.55 -20.46 24.89
N GLY A 45 -10.27 -20.66 26.18
CA GLY A 45 -9.20 -21.55 26.65
C GLY A 45 -7.79 -20.99 26.53
N THR A 46 -7.62 -19.75 26.06
CA THR A 46 -6.31 -19.08 26.04
C THR A 46 -6.08 -18.29 27.33
N LYS A 47 -4.81 -18.17 27.74
CA LYS A 47 -4.37 -17.35 28.87
C LYS A 47 -3.22 -16.45 28.42
N PHE A 48 -3.51 -15.54 27.49
CA PHE A 48 -2.53 -14.52 27.08
C PHE A 48 -2.48 -13.38 28.10
N SER A 49 -1.26 -12.89 28.37
CA SER A 49 -1.09 -11.70 29.21
C SER A 49 -1.69 -10.47 28.52
N LEU A 50 -2.54 -9.74 29.25
CA LEU A 50 -3.16 -8.51 28.75
C LEU A 50 -2.10 -7.42 28.48
N SER A 51 -1.09 -7.30 29.35
CA SER A 51 -0.02 -6.29 29.18
C SER A 51 0.85 -6.61 27.97
N ALA A 52 1.24 -7.88 27.79
CA ALA A 52 2.06 -8.28 26.64
C ALA A 52 1.35 -8.03 25.30
N GLY A 53 0.03 -8.26 25.25
CA GLY A 53 -0.76 -7.96 24.04
C GLY A 53 -0.89 -6.47 23.76
N VAL A 54 -1.00 -5.62 24.79
CA VAL A 54 -1.03 -4.16 24.63
C VAL A 54 0.33 -3.63 24.18
N GLU A 55 1.42 -4.05 24.85
CA GLU A 55 2.78 -3.66 24.48
C GLU A 55 3.13 -4.09 23.05
N ALA A 56 2.74 -5.30 22.63
CA ALA A 56 2.92 -5.75 21.26
C ALA A 56 2.13 -4.89 20.26
N SER A 57 0.88 -4.55 20.57
CA SER A 57 0.08 -3.64 19.73
C SER A 57 0.70 -2.25 19.64
N ASP A 58 1.25 -1.70 20.72
CA ASP A 58 1.92 -0.39 20.71
C ASP A 58 3.13 -0.41 19.75
N ARG A 59 3.96 -1.46 19.80
CA ARG A 59 5.08 -1.63 18.86
C ARG A 59 4.63 -1.78 17.41
N LEU A 60 3.50 -2.44 17.16
CA LEU A 60 2.94 -2.55 15.82
C LEU A 60 2.39 -1.22 15.30
N ILE A 61 1.80 -0.39 16.16
CA ILE A 61 1.39 0.97 15.81
C ILE A 61 2.61 1.83 15.44
N GLU A 62 3.68 1.76 16.24
CA GLU A 62 4.94 2.44 15.93
C GLU A 62 5.51 1.97 14.57
N ALA A 63 5.50 0.67 14.31
CA ALA A 63 5.96 0.10 13.04
C ALA A 63 5.09 0.54 11.86
N ALA A 64 3.76 0.58 12.02
CA ALA A 64 2.85 1.06 10.98
C ALA A 64 3.10 2.55 10.66
N ALA A 65 3.28 3.38 11.68
CA ALA A 65 3.59 4.80 11.53
C ALA A 65 4.92 5.02 10.81
N ALA A 66 5.97 4.28 11.19
CA ALA A 66 7.27 4.32 10.51
C ALA A 66 7.17 3.86 9.06
N THR A 67 6.40 2.80 8.77
CA THR A 67 6.19 2.30 7.40
C THR A 67 5.45 3.33 6.53
N ALA A 68 4.42 4.00 7.09
CA ALA A 68 3.72 5.07 6.41
C ALA A 68 4.61 6.30 6.15
N GLN A 69 5.54 6.62 7.07
CA GLN A 69 6.54 7.65 6.82
C GLN A 69 7.48 7.24 5.69
N SER A 70 8.02 6.02 5.73
CA SER A 70 8.88 5.49 4.66
C SER A 70 8.19 5.53 3.30
N TYR A 71 6.89 5.23 3.24
CA TYR A 71 6.11 5.34 2.00
C TYR A 71 6.10 6.79 1.46
N ARG A 72 5.87 7.79 2.32
CA ARG A 72 5.92 9.21 1.91
C ARG A 72 7.29 9.61 1.37
N GLU A 73 8.37 9.18 2.03
CA GLU A 73 9.74 9.46 1.58
C GLU A 73 10.06 8.81 0.23
N ILE A 74 9.59 7.56 0.01
CA ILE A 74 9.77 6.87 -1.27
C ILE A 74 8.98 7.55 -2.39
N VAL A 75 7.73 7.96 -2.13
CA VAL A 75 6.93 8.71 -3.11
C VAL A 75 7.57 10.06 -3.44
N ALA A 76 8.15 10.75 -2.45
CA ALA A 76 8.90 11.99 -2.69
C ALA A 76 10.16 11.73 -3.54
N ALA A 77 10.90 10.66 -3.26
CA ALA A 77 12.04 10.26 -4.08
C ALA A 77 11.61 9.91 -5.52
N HIS A 78 10.46 9.26 -5.69
CA HIS A 78 9.87 8.96 -6.99
C HIS A 78 9.53 10.22 -7.76
N GLN A 79 8.92 11.21 -7.11
CA GLN A 79 8.64 12.51 -7.71
C GLN A 79 9.92 13.19 -8.23
N HIS A 80 11.01 13.18 -7.45
CA HIS A 80 12.29 13.74 -7.90
C HIS A 80 12.87 13.00 -9.12
N LEU A 81 12.69 11.68 -9.21
CA LEU A 81 13.13 10.91 -10.38
C LEU A 81 12.29 11.18 -11.63
N VAL A 82 10.98 11.45 -11.45
CA VAL A 82 10.09 11.87 -12.54
C VAL A 82 10.51 13.24 -13.09
N GLU A 83 10.84 14.18 -12.21
CA GLU A 83 11.35 15.51 -12.59
C GLU A 83 12.67 15.41 -13.37
N ASP A 84 13.65 14.66 -12.85
CA ASP A 84 14.95 14.47 -13.51
C ASP A 84 14.81 13.77 -14.88
N LYS A 85 13.87 12.82 -15.01
CA LYS A 85 13.58 12.16 -16.29
C LYS A 85 13.12 13.15 -17.36
N ASP A 86 12.26 14.09 -17.00
CA ASP A 86 11.71 15.07 -17.92
C ASP A 86 12.79 16.07 -18.37
N GLU A 87 13.68 16.48 -17.47
CA GLU A 87 14.87 17.28 -17.77
C GLU A 87 15.88 16.52 -18.66
N ALA A 88 16.05 15.21 -18.44
CA ALA A 88 16.96 14.35 -19.19
C ALA A 88 16.44 13.91 -20.57
N GLY A 89 15.22 14.30 -20.94
CA GLY A 89 14.58 13.96 -22.22
C GLY A 89 14.15 12.49 -22.33
N LEU A 90 13.96 11.79 -21.20
CA LEU A 90 13.64 10.36 -21.12
C LEU A 90 12.12 10.11 -21.06
N ARG A 91 11.34 10.86 -21.86
CA ARG A 91 9.87 10.81 -21.87
C ARG A 91 9.28 9.43 -22.16
N THR A 92 10.06 8.55 -22.80
CA THR A 92 9.65 7.17 -23.12
C THR A 92 9.75 6.21 -21.94
N VAL A 93 10.44 6.55 -20.86
CA VAL A 93 10.44 5.75 -19.64
C VAL A 93 9.21 6.13 -18.82
N ASN A 94 8.34 5.16 -18.57
CA ASN A 94 7.20 5.36 -17.68
C ASN A 94 7.62 5.05 -16.25
N TRP A 95 7.43 6.02 -15.37
CA TRP A 95 7.67 5.85 -13.94
C TRP A 95 6.35 5.63 -13.18
N GLY A 96 5.20 5.87 -13.82
CA GLY A 96 3.87 5.76 -13.21
C GLY A 96 3.34 7.12 -12.74
N PRO A 97 2.03 7.25 -12.47
CA PRO A 97 1.46 8.50 -12.00
C PRO A 97 1.86 8.77 -10.55
N VAL A 98 2.28 10.02 -10.28
CA VAL A 98 2.48 10.53 -8.92
C VAL A 98 1.22 11.30 -8.53
N GLY A 99 0.38 10.66 -7.72
CA GLY A 99 -0.91 11.19 -7.31
C GLY A 99 -1.88 10.06 -6.97
N CYS A 100 -2.64 10.25 -5.90
CA CYS A 100 -3.84 9.45 -5.62
C CYS A 100 -4.63 9.31 -6.93
N PRO A 101 -5.16 8.12 -7.29
CA PRO A 101 -5.97 8.00 -8.51
C PRO A 101 -7.04 9.09 -8.42
N GLU A 102 -6.99 10.02 -9.38
CA GLU A 102 -7.98 11.07 -9.54
C GLU A 102 -9.32 10.37 -9.65
N ASN A 103 -10.12 10.47 -8.57
CA ASN A 103 -11.42 9.84 -8.36
C ASN A 103 -11.86 8.99 -9.55
N GLY A 104 -11.30 7.77 -9.64
CA GLY A 104 -11.68 6.82 -10.66
C GLY A 104 -13.15 6.54 -10.43
N GLU A 105 -13.97 7.13 -11.29
CA GLU A 105 -15.40 6.98 -11.39
C GLU A 105 -15.78 5.60 -10.87
N LEU A 106 -16.60 5.57 -9.82
CA LEU A 106 -17.46 4.42 -9.56
C LEU A 106 -18.14 4.14 -10.90
N GLN A 107 -17.59 3.21 -11.67
CA GLN A 107 -18.35 2.51 -12.68
C GLN A 107 -19.47 1.90 -11.87
N THR A 108 -20.62 2.57 -11.92
CA THR A 108 -21.92 2.00 -11.64
C THR A 108 -22.04 0.84 -12.62
N HIS A 109 -21.45 -0.29 -12.24
CA HIS A 109 -21.87 -1.56 -12.74
C HIS A 109 -23.36 -1.60 -12.42
N ASP A 110 -24.12 -1.48 -13.48
CA ASP A 110 -25.55 -1.65 -13.54
C ASP A 110 -25.86 -3.06 -13.02
N SER A 111 -25.89 -3.22 -11.69
CA SER A 111 -26.38 -4.41 -11.02
C SER A 111 -27.90 -4.38 -11.09
N THR A 112 -28.42 -4.56 -12.30
CA THR A 112 -29.70 -5.23 -12.52
C THR A 112 -29.50 -6.72 -12.20
N ALA A 113 -29.31 -7.02 -10.92
CA ALA A 113 -29.32 -8.37 -10.40
C ALA A 113 -30.21 -8.38 -9.16
N HIS A 114 -31.49 -8.68 -9.41
CA HIS A 114 -32.51 -9.18 -8.50
C HIS A 114 -32.06 -9.42 -7.05
N LEU A 115 -32.32 -8.47 -6.16
CA LEU A 115 -32.59 -8.75 -4.76
C LEU A 115 -34.10 -8.94 -4.62
N GLN A 116 -34.57 -10.17 -4.84
CA GLN A 116 -35.89 -10.56 -4.33
C GLN A 116 -35.75 -10.78 -2.83
N ALA A 117 -36.40 -9.92 -2.05
CA ALA A 117 -36.64 -10.15 -0.64
C ALA A 117 -37.50 -11.41 -0.47
N VAL A 118 -36.96 -12.43 0.20
CA VAL A 118 -37.77 -13.54 0.70
C VAL A 118 -38.52 -13.03 1.92
N SER A 119 -39.80 -12.70 1.74
CA SER A 119 -40.73 -12.47 2.83
C SER A 119 -41.13 -13.83 3.40
N ASN A 120 -40.68 -14.16 4.61
CA ASN A 120 -41.26 -15.26 5.38
C ASN A 120 -42.58 -14.77 6.00
N SER A 121 -43.67 -15.40 5.59
CA SER A 121 -44.99 -15.35 6.26
C SER A 121 -45.05 -16.40 7.38
#